data_AF-A0A0D3GVM6-F1
#
_entry.id   AF-A0A0D3GVM6-F1
#
_cell.length_a   1.000
_cell.length_b   1.000
_cell.length_c   1.000
_cell.angle_alpha   90.00
_cell.angle_beta   90.00
_cell.angle_gamma   90.00
#
_symmetry.space_group_name_H-M   'P 1'
#
loop_
_entity.id
_entity.type
_entity.pdbx_description
1 polymer ?
#
loop_
_entity_poly.entity_id
_entity_poly.type
_entity_poly.pdbx_seq_one_letter_code
_entity_poly.pdbx_strand_id
1 'polypeptide(L)'
;MCEGMKFTLNKYGFGDLKPEMITRSIIEATGLLYETDYHVRKHGESMRYAGKHLKKISGINAEDWDLLKLATAIMMLCYPNGEYKLVGNLPELFGDDYSKLVDDAPKYKGIFRKLSCLRAYAEMVRSRRIRSKAARRLDSLVTAAERIYDEAQQAQPGVIKQE
;
A
#
# COMPACT_ATOMS: atom_id res chain seq x y z
N MET A 1 -6.84 15.10 16.73
CA MET A 1 -6.72 14.03 15.71
C MET A 1 -7.56 12.82 16.12
N CYS A 2 -8.25 12.18 15.18
CA CYS A 2 -8.93 10.91 15.44
C CYS A 2 -7.96 9.72 15.39
N GLU A 3 -8.36 8.56 15.94
CA GLU A 3 -7.51 7.36 16.00
C GLU A 3 -7.09 6.85 14.61
N GLY A 4 -7.98 6.91 13.62
CA GLY A 4 -7.65 6.53 12.24
C GLY A 4 -6.54 7.38 11.63
N MET A 5 -6.53 8.69 11.94
CA MET A 5 -5.48 9.60 11.50
C MET A 5 -4.14 9.27 12.17
N LYS A 6 -4.13 9.05 13.49
CA LYS A 6 -2.91 8.66 14.23
C LYS A 6 -2.32 7.36 13.68
N PHE A 7 -3.16 6.35 13.47
CA PHE A 7 -2.74 5.07 12.89
C PHE A 7 -2.05 5.26 11.53
N THR A 8 -2.65 6.04 10.63
CA THR A 8 -2.05 6.30 9.33
C THR A 8 -0.76 7.10 9.47
N LEU A 9 -0.73 8.18 10.25
CA LEU A 9 0.50 8.98 10.43
C LEU A 9 1.66 8.12 10.95
N ASN A 10 1.41 7.30 11.98
CA ASN A 10 2.39 6.34 12.50
C ASN A 10 2.92 5.40 11.41
N LYS A 11 2.02 4.81 10.61
CA LYS A 11 2.39 3.89 9.53
C LYS A 11 3.30 4.54 8.48
N TYR A 12 3.15 5.84 8.25
CA TYR A 12 3.93 6.59 7.26
C TYR A 12 5.10 7.36 7.88
N GLY A 13 5.44 7.13 9.15
CA GLY A 13 6.63 7.70 9.80
C GLY A 13 6.43 9.09 10.43
N PHE A 14 5.19 9.55 10.56
CA PHE A 14 4.85 10.87 11.11
C PHE A 14 4.12 10.77 12.47
N GLY A 15 4.50 9.79 13.28
CA GLY A 15 3.79 9.49 14.53
C GLY A 15 3.92 10.55 15.62
N ASP A 16 5.04 11.28 15.61
CA ASP A 16 5.35 12.33 16.58
C ASP A 16 4.78 13.69 16.17
N LEU A 17 4.01 13.76 15.09
CA LEU A 17 3.42 14.99 14.59
C LEU A 17 2.44 15.57 15.61
N LYS A 18 2.72 16.78 16.07
CA LYS A 18 1.92 17.42 17.13
C LYS A 18 0.56 17.89 16.61
N PRO A 19 -0.51 17.83 17.43
CA PRO A 19 -1.85 18.27 17.03
C PRO A 19 -1.93 19.70 16.49
N GLU A 20 -1.09 20.61 16.99
CA GLU A 20 -1.03 22.02 16.61
C GLU A 20 -0.53 22.22 15.17
N MET A 21 0.17 21.24 14.63
CA MET A 21 0.76 21.25 13.28
C MET A 21 -0.23 20.72 12.23
N ILE A 22 -1.37 20.20 12.67
CA ILE A 22 -2.34 19.54 11.79
C ILE A 22 -3.14 20.58 11.01
N THR A 23 -2.89 20.60 9.70
CA THR A 23 -3.65 21.41 8.75
C THR A 23 -4.71 20.59 8.02
N ARG A 24 -5.69 21.27 7.40
CA ARG A 24 -6.67 20.62 6.52
C ARG A 24 -6.01 19.78 5.42
N SER A 25 -4.94 20.29 4.82
CA SER A 25 -4.20 19.58 3.77
C SER A 25 -3.57 18.29 4.28
N ILE A 26 -3.06 18.28 5.52
CA ILE A 26 -2.54 17.06 6.16
C ILE A 26 -3.68 16.06 6.39
N ILE A 27 -4.83 16.51 6.92
CA ILE A 27 -6.01 15.66 7.12
C ILE A 27 -6.43 14.99 5.79
N GLU A 28 -6.54 15.76 4.71
CA GLU A 28 -6.93 15.25 3.39
C GLU A 28 -5.91 14.24 2.83
N ALA A 29 -4.61 14.53 2.96
CA ALA A 29 -3.55 13.62 2.49
C ALA A 29 -3.51 12.31 3.31
N THR A 30 -3.64 12.41 4.63
CA THR A 30 -3.71 11.24 5.52
C THR A 30 -4.97 10.41 5.26
N GLY A 31 -6.12 11.04 5.04
CA GLY A 31 -7.35 10.35 4.67
C GLY A 31 -7.21 9.59 3.35
N LEU A 32 -6.59 10.22 2.34
CA LEU A 32 -6.34 9.56 1.06
C LEU A 32 -5.41 8.34 1.21
N LEU A 33 -4.37 8.43 2.06
CA LEU A 33 -3.51 7.28 2.36
C LEU A 33 -4.28 6.14 3.03
N TYR A 34 -5.10 6.47 4.03
CA TYR A 34 -5.97 5.49 4.71
C TYR A 34 -6.84 4.74 3.70
N GLU A 35 -7.54 5.45 2.82
CA GLU A 35 -8.40 4.85 1.80
C GLU A 35 -7.60 3.94 0.85
N THR A 36 -6.44 4.39 0.38
CA THR A 36 -5.61 3.56 -0.51
C THR A 36 -5.14 2.26 0.16
N ASP A 37 -4.81 2.31 1.45
CA ASP A 37 -4.43 1.14 2.22
C ASP A 37 -5.62 0.22 2.49
N TYR A 38 -6.79 0.79 2.78
CA TYR A 38 -8.04 0.04 2.92
C TYR A 38 -8.38 -0.72 1.63
N HIS A 39 -8.27 -0.08 0.47
CA HIS A 39 -8.52 -0.72 -0.83
C HIS A 39 -7.59 -1.90 -1.14
N VAL A 40 -6.40 -1.95 -0.55
CA VAL A 40 -5.52 -3.11 -0.63
C VAL A 40 -5.90 -4.15 0.42
N ARG A 41 -6.10 -3.74 1.67
CA ARG A 41 -6.40 -4.61 2.81
C ARG A 41 -7.74 -5.34 2.70
N LYS A 42 -8.77 -4.72 2.12
CA LYS A 42 -10.10 -5.34 1.95
C LYS A 42 -10.09 -6.64 1.15
N HIS A 43 -9.07 -6.83 0.31
CA HIS A 43 -8.86 -8.06 -0.47
C HIS A 43 -7.95 -9.07 0.25
N GLY A 44 -7.44 -8.73 1.44
CA GLY A 44 -6.39 -9.46 2.14
C GLY A 44 -6.73 -10.93 2.37
N GLU A 45 -7.88 -11.22 2.95
CA GLU A 45 -8.32 -12.60 3.20
C GLU A 45 -8.39 -13.42 1.91
N SER A 46 -9.00 -12.87 0.86
CA SER A 46 -9.14 -13.54 -0.43
C SER A 46 -7.79 -13.82 -1.11
N MET A 47 -6.84 -12.87 -1.04
CA MET A 47 -5.51 -13.04 -1.61
C MET A 47 -4.68 -14.04 -0.80
N ARG A 48 -4.76 -14.00 0.53
CA ARG A 48 -4.08 -14.97 1.39
C ARG A 48 -4.64 -16.37 1.17
N TYR A 49 -5.95 -16.51 0.98
CA TYR A 49 -6.56 -17.76 0.59
C TYR A 49 -6.06 -18.24 -0.78
N ALA A 50 -5.99 -17.36 -1.77
CA ALA A 50 -5.42 -17.69 -3.08
C ALA A 50 -3.94 -18.10 -2.99
N GLY A 51 -3.17 -17.46 -2.11
CA GLY A 51 -1.78 -17.84 -1.81
C GLY A 51 -1.63 -19.27 -1.27
N LYS A 52 -2.61 -19.78 -0.50
CA LYS A 52 -2.61 -21.19 -0.07
C LYS A 52 -2.72 -22.17 -1.24
N HIS A 53 -3.40 -21.79 -2.33
CA HIS A 53 -3.45 -22.61 -3.54
C HIS A 53 -2.09 -22.68 -4.25
N LEU A 54 -1.28 -21.61 -4.20
CA LEU A 54 0.09 -21.62 -4.74
C LEU A 54 0.95 -22.70 -4.09
N LYS A 55 0.90 -22.78 -2.75
CA LYS A 55 1.61 -23.80 -1.98
C LYS A 55 1.08 -25.20 -2.27
N LYS A 56 -0.25 -25.37 -2.34
CA LYS A 56 -0.89 -26.67 -2.56
C LYS A 56 -0.63 -27.26 -3.96
N ILE A 57 -0.65 -26.44 -5.00
CA ILE A 57 -0.63 -26.90 -6.39
C ILE A 57 0.79 -26.85 -6.97
N SER A 58 1.52 -25.78 -6.64
CA SER A 58 2.84 -25.50 -7.20
C SER A 58 3.95 -25.57 -6.15
N GLY A 59 3.65 -25.83 -4.87
CA GLY A 59 4.68 -25.83 -3.82
C GLY A 59 5.32 -24.46 -3.57
N ILE A 60 4.75 -23.37 -4.09
CA ILE A 60 5.28 -22.02 -3.93
C ILE A 60 4.85 -21.46 -2.57
N ASN A 61 5.80 -21.06 -1.73
CA ASN A 61 5.51 -20.43 -0.45
C ASN A 61 5.34 -18.92 -0.63
N ALA A 62 4.11 -18.42 -0.43
CA ALA A 62 3.77 -17.00 -0.63
C ALA A 62 3.25 -16.32 0.65
N GLU A 63 3.59 -16.86 1.82
CA GLU A 63 3.16 -16.34 3.12
C GLU A 63 3.73 -14.94 3.41
N ASP A 64 4.97 -14.71 3.00
CA ASP A 64 5.74 -13.47 3.15
C ASP A 64 5.48 -12.44 2.03
N TRP A 65 4.80 -12.83 0.96
CA TRP A 65 4.51 -11.92 -0.15
C TRP A 65 3.54 -10.82 0.27
N ASP A 66 3.73 -9.61 -0.25
CA ASP A 66 2.72 -8.57 -0.11
C ASP A 66 1.46 -8.89 -0.94
N LEU A 67 0.35 -8.23 -0.62
CA LEU A 67 -0.94 -8.50 -1.26
C LEU A 67 -0.96 -8.19 -2.77
N LEU A 68 -0.16 -7.21 -3.22
CA LEU A 68 -0.07 -6.88 -4.65
C LEU A 68 0.81 -7.89 -5.40
N LYS A 69 1.90 -8.37 -4.78
CA LYS A 69 2.71 -9.47 -5.33
C LYS A 69 1.85 -10.72 -5.49
N LEU A 70 1.06 -11.08 -4.48
CA LEU A 70 0.05 -12.15 -4.57
C LEU A 70 -0.94 -11.91 -5.72
N ALA A 71 -1.60 -10.75 -5.76
CA ALA A 71 -2.56 -10.44 -6.80
C ALA A 71 -1.94 -10.53 -8.21
N THR A 72 -0.67 -10.12 -8.35
CA THR A 72 0.08 -10.22 -9.61
C THR A 72 0.29 -11.68 -10.02
N ALA A 73 0.67 -12.56 -9.10
CA ALA A 73 0.80 -13.99 -9.38
C ALA A 73 -0.55 -14.61 -9.77
N ILE A 74 -1.62 -14.31 -9.04
CA ILE A 74 -2.96 -14.79 -9.37
C ILE A 74 -3.41 -14.31 -10.75
N MET A 75 -3.05 -13.09 -11.15
CA MET A 75 -3.31 -12.58 -12.49
C MET A 75 -2.56 -13.36 -13.57
N MET A 76 -1.28 -13.69 -13.36
CA MET A 76 -0.52 -14.56 -14.27
C MET A 76 -1.21 -15.92 -14.46
N LEU A 77 -1.72 -16.50 -13.37
CA LEU A 77 -2.42 -17.80 -13.42
C LEU A 77 -3.80 -17.71 -14.08
N CYS A 78 -4.54 -16.61 -13.89
CA CYS A 78 -5.85 -16.40 -14.51
C CYS A 78 -5.76 -16.06 -16.01
N TYR A 79 -4.68 -15.41 -16.40
CA TYR A 79 -4.46 -14.82 -17.73
C TYR A 79 -3.03 -15.13 -18.21
N PRO A 80 -2.72 -16.41 -18.45
CA PRO A 80 -1.35 -16.86 -18.73
C PRO A 80 -0.82 -16.43 -20.09
N ASN A 81 -1.68 -16.01 -21.02
CA ASN A 81 -1.26 -15.63 -22.38
C ASN A 81 -0.93 -14.14 -22.49
N GLY A 82 -0.77 -13.44 -21.36
CA GLY A 82 -0.44 -12.02 -21.35
C GLY A 82 -1.59 -11.13 -21.81
N GLU A 83 -2.85 -11.53 -21.58
CA GLU A 83 -4.02 -10.72 -21.95
C GLU A 83 -4.06 -9.35 -21.25
N TYR A 84 -3.30 -9.20 -20.16
CA TYR A 84 -3.21 -7.95 -19.40
C TYR A 84 -1.76 -7.58 -19.10
N LYS A 85 -1.44 -6.29 -19.22
CA LYS A 85 -0.16 -5.74 -18.79
C LYS A 85 -0.09 -5.69 -17.27
N LEU A 86 0.75 -6.55 -16.69
CA LEU A 86 1.05 -6.54 -15.27
C LEU A 86 2.13 -5.49 -14.94
N VAL A 87 2.09 -4.97 -13.71
CA VAL A 87 3.00 -3.94 -13.22
C VAL A 87 4.29 -4.56 -12.71
N GLY A 88 5.42 -3.99 -13.13
CA GLY A 88 6.76 -4.39 -12.69
C GLY A 88 7.42 -5.39 -13.64
N ASN A 89 8.65 -5.76 -13.31
CA ASN A 89 9.40 -6.81 -13.98
C ASN A 89 9.05 -8.15 -13.29
N LEU A 90 8.31 -9.03 -13.97
CA LEU A 90 7.77 -10.25 -13.35
C LEU A 90 8.88 -11.25 -12.94
N PRO A 91 9.90 -11.54 -13.79
CA PRO A 91 11.07 -12.31 -13.36
C PRO A 91 11.74 -11.75 -12.11
N GLU A 92 11.95 -10.43 -12.04
CA GLU A 92 12.57 -9.80 -10.86
C GLU A 92 11.65 -9.85 -9.62
N LEU A 93 10.35 -9.68 -9.81
CA LEU A 93 9.36 -9.69 -8.74
C LEU A 93 9.23 -11.07 -8.08
N PHE A 94 9.28 -12.14 -8.87
CA PHE A 94 9.05 -13.51 -8.41
C PHE A 94 10.33 -14.35 -8.24
N GLY A 95 11.45 -13.92 -8.83
CA GLY A 95 12.71 -14.68 -8.77
C GLY A 95 12.53 -16.11 -9.27
N ASP A 96 13.01 -17.07 -8.48
CA ASP A 96 12.99 -18.49 -8.81
C ASP A 96 11.56 -19.07 -9.00
N ASP A 97 10.55 -18.45 -8.39
CA ASP A 97 9.16 -18.88 -8.53
C ASP A 97 8.53 -18.49 -9.88
N TYR A 98 9.16 -17.58 -10.64
CA TYR A 98 8.59 -17.04 -11.88
C TYR A 98 8.30 -18.13 -12.91
N SER A 99 9.30 -18.95 -13.25
CA SER A 99 9.13 -20.00 -14.27
C SER A 99 8.06 -20.99 -13.85
N LYS A 100 8.01 -21.33 -12.56
CA LYS A 100 7.00 -22.25 -12.02
C LYS A 100 5.59 -21.69 -12.10
N LEU A 101 5.39 -20.39 -11.85
CA LEU A 101 4.09 -19.73 -12.06
C LEU A 101 3.63 -19.80 -13.51
N VAL A 102 4.55 -19.67 -14.47
CA VAL A 102 4.24 -19.76 -15.91
C VAL A 102 3.89 -21.20 -16.28
N ASP A 103 4.75 -22.16 -15.94
CA ASP A 103 4.61 -23.56 -16.30
C ASP A 103 3.36 -24.20 -15.67
N ASP A 104 3.05 -23.83 -14.43
CA ASP A 104 1.91 -24.38 -13.70
C ASP A 104 0.59 -23.64 -13.97
N ALA A 105 0.58 -22.52 -14.69
CA ALA A 105 -0.63 -21.75 -14.92
C ALA A 105 -1.83 -22.58 -15.43
N PRO A 106 -1.67 -23.55 -16.35
CA PRO A 106 -2.78 -24.42 -16.77
C PRO A 106 -3.43 -25.22 -15.62
N LYS A 107 -2.68 -25.54 -14.55
CA LYS A 107 -3.18 -26.28 -13.38
C LYS A 107 -4.21 -25.47 -12.57
N TYR A 108 -4.27 -24.14 -12.76
CA TYR A 108 -5.19 -23.25 -12.06
C TYR A 108 -6.50 -22.99 -12.81
N LYS A 109 -6.73 -23.67 -13.95
CA LYS A 109 -7.96 -23.53 -14.72
C LYS A 109 -9.19 -23.83 -13.85
N GLY A 110 -10.07 -22.84 -13.72
CA GLY A 110 -11.32 -22.94 -12.95
C GLY A 110 -11.19 -22.74 -11.44
N ILE A 111 -9.98 -22.57 -10.90
CA ILE A 111 -9.76 -22.33 -9.46
C ILE A 111 -10.17 -20.91 -9.08
N PHE A 112 -9.75 -19.94 -9.90
CA PHE A 112 -9.99 -18.53 -9.63
C PHE A 112 -11.05 -17.95 -10.56
N ARG A 113 -11.92 -17.11 -9.99
CA ARG A 113 -12.88 -16.31 -10.78
C ARG A 113 -12.15 -15.16 -11.45
N LYS A 114 -11.81 -15.34 -12.73
CA LYS A 114 -11.02 -14.40 -13.55
C LYS A 114 -11.42 -12.92 -13.40
N LEU A 115 -12.71 -12.61 -13.47
CA LEU A 115 -13.21 -11.22 -13.36
C LEU A 115 -13.01 -10.63 -11.96
N SER A 116 -13.19 -11.44 -10.91
CA SER A 116 -12.97 -10.99 -9.53
C SER A 116 -11.49 -10.70 -9.28
N CYS A 117 -10.59 -11.57 -9.77
CA CYS A 117 -9.14 -11.36 -9.69
C CYS A 117 -8.71 -10.08 -10.42
N LEU A 118 -9.23 -9.86 -11.64
CA LEU A 118 -8.96 -8.65 -12.41
C LEU A 118 -9.41 -7.38 -11.68
N ARG A 119 -10.63 -7.37 -11.12
CA ARG A 119 -11.15 -6.22 -10.36
C ARG A 119 -10.29 -5.93 -9.14
N ALA A 120 -9.96 -6.94 -8.34
CA ALA A 120 -9.11 -6.78 -7.16
C ALA A 120 -7.72 -6.26 -7.54
N TYR A 121 -7.09 -6.84 -8.57
CA TYR A 121 -5.80 -6.39 -9.08
C TYR A 121 -5.83 -4.94 -9.54
N ALA A 122 -6.81 -4.56 -10.37
CA ALA A 122 -6.94 -3.22 -10.90
C ALA A 122 -7.13 -2.17 -9.79
N GLU A 123 -7.96 -2.47 -8.79
CA GLU A 123 -8.13 -1.62 -7.61
C GLU A 123 -6.80 -1.47 -6.84
N MET A 124 -6.09 -2.57 -6.55
CA MET A 124 -4.82 -2.51 -5.83
C MET A 124 -3.76 -1.70 -6.58
N VAL A 125 -3.64 -1.88 -7.91
CA VAL A 125 -2.70 -1.12 -8.74
C VAL A 125 -3.05 0.36 -8.73
N ARG A 126 -4.33 0.71 -8.88
CA ARG A 126 -4.80 2.09 -8.80
C ARG A 126 -4.48 2.71 -7.44
N SER A 127 -4.79 2.00 -6.36
CA SER A 127 -4.51 2.45 -4.99
C SER A 127 -3.03 2.63 -4.75
N ARG A 128 -2.16 1.72 -5.21
CA ARG A 128 -0.70 1.88 -5.10
C ARG A 128 -0.20 3.15 -5.78
N ARG A 129 -0.70 3.48 -6.97
CA ARG A 129 -0.31 4.71 -7.69
C ARG A 129 -0.73 5.97 -6.94
N ILE A 130 -1.96 5.99 -6.41
CA ILE A 130 -2.48 7.12 -5.62
C ILE A 130 -1.69 7.25 -4.32
N ARG A 131 -1.46 6.13 -3.62
CA ARG A 131 -0.69 6.05 -2.37
C ARG A 131 0.68 6.69 -2.51
N SER A 132 1.44 6.37 -3.56
CA SER A 132 2.76 6.97 -3.78
C SER A 132 2.72 8.50 -3.98
N LYS A 133 1.67 9.03 -4.61
CA LYS A 133 1.50 10.49 -4.76
C LYS A 133 1.08 11.14 -3.45
N ALA A 134 0.14 10.52 -2.74
CA ALA A 134 -0.37 10.99 -1.46
C ALA A 134 0.72 10.98 -0.38
N ALA A 135 1.57 9.95 -0.35
CA ALA A 135 2.67 9.84 0.61
C ALA A 135 3.69 10.96 0.43
N ARG A 136 4.11 11.23 -0.82
CA ARG A 136 4.99 12.37 -1.11
C ARG A 136 4.37 13.71 -0.74
N ARG A 137 3.07 13.87 -1.00
CA ARG A 137 2.36 15.10 -0.63
C ARG A 137 2.28 15.26 0.89
N LEU A 138 2.00 14.19 1.62
CA LEU A 138 1.97 14.22 3.09
C LEU A 138 3.33 14.59 3.66
N ASP A 139 4.40 13.96 3.16
CA ASP A 139 5.78 14.25 3.53
C ASP A 139 6.11 15.74 3.39
N SER A 140 5.89 16.32 2.20
CA SER A 140 6.12 17.76 1.99
C SER A 140 5.27 18.66 2.89
N LEU A 141 4.03 18.27 3.18
CA LEU A 141 3.14 19.04 4.06
C LEU A 141 3.61 18.99 5.52
N VAL A 142 4.08 17.82 5.99
CA VAL A 142 4.59 17.64 7.35
C VAL A 142 5.87 18.44 7.54
N THR A 143 6.83 18.34 6.62
CA THR A 143 8.07 19.12 6.68
C THR A 143 7.80 20.62 6.71
N ALA A 144 6.83 21.11 5.92
CA ALA A 144 6.45 22.52 5.96
C ALA A 144 5.80 22.92 7.29
N ALA A 145 4.95 22.05 7.87
CA ALA A 145 4.30 22.30 9.14
C ALA A 145 5.31 22.31 10.32
N GLU A 146 6.28 21.39 10.31
CA GLU A 146 7.43 21.35 11.24
C GLU A 146 8.19 22.67 11.23
N ARG A 147 8.58 23.12 10.04
CA ARG A 147 9.30 24.38 9.89
C ARG A 147 8.51 25.58 10.44
N ILE A 148 7.23 25.71 10.08
CA ILE A 148 6.37 26.81 10.54
C ILE A 148 6.22 26.77 12.06
N TYR A 149 6.05 25.58 12.62
CA TYR A 149 5.91 25.40 14.06
C TYR A 149 7.19 25.79 14.80
N ASP A 150 8.36 25.36 14.33
CA ASP A 150 9.65 25.71 14.93
C ASP A 150 9.94 27.21 14.84
N GLU A 151 9.68 27.84 13.69
CA GLU A 151 9.80 29.30 13.50
C GLU A 151 8.87 30.06 14.48
N ALA A 152 7.64 29.60 14.66
CA ALA A 152 6.70 30.19 15.62
C ALA A 152 7.15 30.04 17.08
N GLN A 153 7.77 28.91 17.44
CA GLN A 153 8.34 28.72 18.79
C GLN A 153 9.54 29.63 19.05
N GLN A 154 10.41 29.84 18.06
CA GLN A 154 11.56 30.73 18.17
C GLN A 154 11.16 32.21 18.24
N ALA A 155 10.03 32.57 17.62
CA ALA A 155 9.50 33.94 17.61
C ALA A 155 8.73 34.34 18.88
N GLN A 156 8.53 33.44 19.86
CA GLN A 156 7.96 33.78 21.16
C GLN A 156 9.10 34.15 22.15
N PRO A 157 9.37 35.45 22.41
CA PRO A 157 10.38 35.86 23.38
C PRO A 157 9.96 35.42 24.79
N GLY A 158 10.94 34.93 25.55
CA GLY A 158 10.76 34.45 26.92
C GLY A 158 9.99 35.45 27.78
N VAL A 159 9.05 34.92 28.55
CA VAL A 159 8.42 35.62 29.68
C VAL A 159 9.53 36.24 30.52
N ILE A 160 9.58 37.57 30.52
CA ILE A 160 10.43 38.38 31.39
C ILE A 160 10.18 37.90 32.81
N LYS A 161 11.18 37.27 33.43
CA LYS A 161 11.19 37.07 34.88
C LYS A 161 11.26 38.46 35.49
N GLN A 162 10.15 38.93 36.06
CA GLN A 162 10.17 40.05 36.99
C GLN A 162 10.93 39.62 38.25
N GLU A 163 11.70 40.58 38.75
CA GLU A 163 12.77 40.52 39.77
C GLU A 163 12.42 39.79 41.07
#